data_AF-A0A2D0IJZ5-F1
#
_entry.id   AF-A0A2D0IJZ5-F1
#
_cell.length_a   1.000
_cell.length_b   1.000
_cell.length_c   1.000
_cell.angle_alpha   90.00
_cell.angle_beta   90.00
_cell.angle_gamma   90.00
#
_symmetry.space_group_name_H-M   'P 1'
#
loop_
_entity.id
_entity.type
_entity.pdbx_description
1 polymer ?
#
loop_
_entity_poly.entity_id
_entity_poly.type
_entity_poly.pdbx_seq_one_letter_code
_entity_poly.pdbx_strand_id
1 'polypeptide(L)'
;MGYLKIRNVASYHKTEYLELDLSKKITLIYGQNGSGKSTIAGYFNYSNSEKYKECKSNLNENYNYIVYNKKFTDDNFYNNDKQPGIFTLNKENKEVEIEINKIEITLKNLDKSHVDLIKQKMELTDKINKDELHFQNRVWNECYKIRNGYDYNLLIVMNVQIISYNSVMHFYGF
;
A
#
# COMPACT_ATOMS: atom_id res chain seq x y z
N MET A 1 16.03 -8.31 49.14
CA MET A 1 16.44 -7.34 48.10
C MET A 1 15.71 -7.68 46.82
N GLY A 2 15.03 -6.74 46.16
CA GLY A 2 14.53 -6.94 44.79
C GLY A 2 15.65 -6.67 43.78
N TYR A 3 15.84 -7.55 42.78
CA TYR A 3 16.89 -7.42 41.77
C TYR A 3 16.41 -7.86 40.39
N LEU A 4 17.16 -7.42 39.38
CA LEU A 4 17.06 -7.87 38.00
C LEU A 4 18.47 -8.20 37.46
N LYS A 5 18.64 -9.44 36.99
CA LYS A 5 19.83 -9.95 36.32
C LYS A 5 19.59 -10.02 34.82
N ILE A 6 20.40 -9.30 34.04
CA ILE A 6 20.28 -9.22 32.58
C ILE A 6 21.55 -9.77 31.93
N ARG A 7 21.36 -10.61 30.91
CA ARG A 7 22.42 -11.04 29.98
C ARG A 7 21.82 -11.45 28.64
N ASN A 8 22.69 -11.60 27.64
CA ASN A 8 22.38 -12.10 26.29
C ASN A 8 21.15 -11.45 25.64
N VAL A 9 20.99 -10.14 25.83
CA VAL A 9 19.88 -9.38 25.24
C VAL A 9 20.36 -8.02 24.78
N ALA A 10 20.08 -7.68 23.52
CA ALA A 10 20.51 -6.44 22.89
C ALA A 10 22.02 -6.18 23.09
N SER A 11 22.38 -5.11 23.82
CA SER A 11 23.76 -4.69 24.07
C SER A 11 24.37 -5.28 25.36
N TYR A 12 23.63 -6.10 26.12
CA TYR A 12 24.16 -6.72 27.34
C TYR A 12 25.04 -7.93 27.02
N HIS A 13 26.04 -8.16 27.88
CA HIS A 13 27.05 -9.19 27.68
C HIS A 13 26.42 -10.58 27.49
N LYS A 14 27.03 -11.41 26.64
CA LYS A 14 26.47 -12.71 26.25
C LYS A 14 26.50 -13.72 27.40
N THR A 15 27.58 -13.74 28.17
CA THR A 15 27.81 -14.79 29.18
C THR A 15 27.68 -14.28 30.61
N GLU A 16 27.99 -13.00 30.84
CA GLU A 16 28.06 -12.41 32.17
C GLU A 16 26.76 -11.67 32.48
N TYR A 17 26.31 -11.80 33.73
CA TYR A 17 25.14 -11.10 34.22
C TYR A 17 25.51 -9.71 34.71
N LEU A 18 24.76 -8.72 34.23
CA LEU A 18 24.64 -7.46 34.95
C LEU A 18 23.51 -7.60 35.98
N GLU A 19 23.81 -7.32 37.25
CA GLU A 19 22.83 -7.30 38.34
C GLU A 19 22.44 -5.85 38.67
N LEU A 20 21.14 -5.57 38.64
CA LEU A 20 20.55 -4.29 39.01
C LEU A 20 19.79 -4.46 40.33
N ASP A 21 20.14 -3.65 41.33
CA ASP A 21 19.37 -3.55 42.57
C ASP A 21 18.13 -2.67 42.33
N LEU A 22 16.96 -3.28 42.51
CA LEU A 22 15.64 -2.68 42.36
C LEU A 22 14.86 -2.76 43.68
N SER A 23 15.56 -2.87 44.81
CA SER A 23 14.97 -2.94 46.15
C SER A 23 14.39 -1.60 46.64
N LYS A 24 14.79 -0.49 46.02
CA LYS A 24 14.33 0.85 46.38
C LYS A 24 12.98 1.14 45.72
N LYS A 25 12.10 1.81 46.48
CA LYS A 25 10.79 2.27 46.01
C LYS A 25 10.88 3.13 44.74
N ILE A 26 11.93 3.94 44.64
CA ILE A 26 12.25 4.75 43.47
C ILE A 26 13.66 4.37 43.04
N THR A 27 13.80 3.91 41.80
CA THR A 27 15.10 3.62 41.18
C THR A 27 15.22 4.45 39.91
N LEU A 28 16.27 5.26 39.81
CA LEU A 28 16.56 6.08 38.64
C LEU A 28 17.70 5.45 37.82
N ILE A 29 17.41 5.07 36.59
CA ILE A 29 18.39 4.52 35.65
C ILE A 29 18.57 5.53 34.50
N TYR A 30 19.77 6.08 34.36
CA TYR A 30 20.10 7.10 33.37
C TYR A 30 21.40 6.75 32.62
N GLY A 31 21.63 7.42 31.49
CA GLY A 31 22.79 7.17 30.62
C GLY A 31 22.57 7.69 29.21
N GLN A 32 23.61 7.67 28.37
CA GLN A 32 23.57 8.16 26.99
C GLN A 32 22.65 7.33 26.06
N ASN A 33 22.30 7.87 24.91
CA ASN A 33 21.56 7.12 23.89
C ASN A 33 22.32 5.85 23.52
N GLY A 34 21.61 4.71 23.42
CA GLY A 34 22.22 3.41 23.17
C GLY A 34 22.75 2.67 24.41
N SER A 35 22.71 3.25 25.61
CA SER A 35 23.23 2.60 26.84
C SER A 35 22.39 1.43 27.38
N GLY A 36 21.40 0.93 26.64
CA GLY A 36 20.57 -0.22 27.05
C GLY A 36 19.37 0.08 27.98
N LYS A 37 19.10 1.35 28.34
CA LYS A 37 17.96 1.73 29.23
C LYS A 37 16.62 1.14 28.78
N SER A 38 16.28 1.29 27.51
CA SER A 38 15.02 0.78 26.95
C SER A 38 14.95 -0.76 26.96
N THR A 39 16.09 -1.45 26.93
CA THR A 39 16.15 -2.91 27.05
C THR A 39 15.79 -3.36 28.46
N ILE A 40 16.21 -2.63 29.50
CA ILE A 40 15.79 -2.88 30.89
C ILE A 40 14.27 -2.71 31.02
N ALA A 41 13.73 -1.58 30.53
CA ALA A 41 12.30 -1.32 30.54
C ALA A 41 11.50 -2.41 29.77
N GLY A 42 12.04 -2.90 28.66
CA GLY A 42 11.40 -3.95 27.85
C GLY A 42 11.24 -5.29 28.57
N TYR A 43 12.08 -5.61 29.56
CA TYR A 43 11.94 -6.82 30.38
C TYR A 43 10.60 -6.83 31.13
N PHE A 44 10.18 -5.68 31.65
CA PHE A 44 8.94 -5.56 32.43
C PHE A 44 7.67 -5.59 31.58
N ASN A 45 7.77 -5.28 30.27
CA ASN A 45 6.64 -5.41 29.36
C ASN A 45 6.44 -6.86 28.87
N TYR A 46 7.52 -7.60 28.67
CA TYR A 46 7.50 -8.93 28.03
C TYR A 46 8.47 -9.88 28.73
N SER A 47 8.36 -10.02 30.05
CA SER A 47 9.23 -10.88 30.85
C SER A 47 9.24 -12.32 30.34
N ASN A 48 8.12 -12.79 29.78
CA ASN A 48 7.94 -14.12 29.20
C ASN A 48 8.33 -14.25 27.72
N SER A 49 8.92 -13.22 27.11
CA SER A 49 9.38 -13.34 25.72
C SER A 49 10.69 -14.10 25.62
N GLU A 50 10.85 -14.88 24.55
CA GLU A 50 12.07 -15.66 24.23
C GLU A 50 13.35 -14.80 24.30
N LYS A 51 13.23 -13.49 24.01
CA LYS A 51 14.30 -12.51 24.06
C LYS A 51 14.91 -12.33 25.47
N TYR A 52 14.12 -12.52 26.52
CA TYR A 52 14.55 -12.32 27.91
C TYR A 52 14.69 -13.64 28.69
N LYS A 53 14.66 -14.80 28.01
CA LYS A 53 14.72 -16.14 28.64
C LYS A 53 15.91 -16.37 29.57
N GLU A 54 17.01 -15.65 29.34
CA GLU A 54 18.23 -15.77 30.14
C GLU A 54 18.30 -14.75 31.28
N CYS A 55 17.39 -13.78 31.30
CA CYS A 55 17.27 -12.80 32.38
C CYS A 55 16.55 -13.41 33.58
N LYS A 56 16.85 -12.92 34.78
CA LYS A 56 16.26 -13.42 36.04
C LYS A 56 15.90 -12.25 36.93
N SER A 57 14.76 -12.29 37.59
CA SER A 57 14.41 -11.34 38.64
C SER A 57 13.80 -12.07 39.83
N ASN A 58 13.92 -11.49 41.03
CA ASN A 58 13.16 -11.93 42.20
C ASN A 58 12.09 -10.89 42.60
N LEU A 59 11.78 -9.99 41.68
CA LEU A 59 10.65 -9.08 41.80
C LEU A 59 9.37 -9.91 41.71
N ASN A 60 8.38 -9.56 42.53
CA ASN A 60 7.16 -10.33 42.68
C ASN A 60 6.42 -10.47 41.35
N GLU A 61 6.30 -11.71 40.87
CA GLU A 61 5.64 -12.06 39.61
C GLU A 61 4.16 -11.69 39.58
N ASN A 62 3.54 -11.46 40.75
CA ASN A 62 2.14 -11.06 40.86
C ASN A 62 1.90 -9.55 40.65
N TYR A 63 2.93 -8.76 40.36
CA TYR A 63 2.74 -7.35 40.02
C TYR A 63 2.38 -7.17 38.54
N ASN A 64 1.32 -6.40 38.30
CA ASN A 64 1.08 -5.82 36.98
C ASN A 64 2.03 -4.65 36.77
N TYR A 65 3.14 -4.90 36.08
CA TYR A 65 4.08 -3.86 35.69
C TYR A 65 3.47 -2.95 34.61
N ILE A 66 3.45 -1.65 34.88
CA ILE A 66 3.05 -0.62 33.92
C ILE A 66 4.32 0.04 33.41
N VAL A 67 4.67 -0.18 32.15
CA VAL A 67 5.87 0.42 31.54
C VAL A 67 5.46 1.45 30.50
N TYR A 68 5.72 2.72 30.79
CA TYR A 68 5.57 3.79 29.82
C TYR A 68 6.85 3.93 28.99
N ASN A 69 6.81 3.49 27.72
CA ASN A 69 7.92 3.61 26.78
C ASN A 69 7.41 3.79 25.34
N LYS A 70 8.32 3.94 24.38
CA LYS A 70 7.95 4.10 22.96
C LYS A 70 7.08 2.95 22.44
N LYS A 71 7.35 1.71 22.86
CA LYS A 71 6.52 0.57 22.45
C LYS A 71 5.11 0.66 22.99
N PHE A 72 4.93 1.11 24.24
CA PHE A 72 3.61 1.39 24.79
C PHE A 72 2.87 2.47 23.98
N THR A 73 3.55 3.55 23.58
CA THR A 73 2.93 4.59 22.75
C THR A 73 2.56 4.06 21.37
N ASP A 74 3.45 3.29 20.75
CA ASP A 74 3.23 2.70 19.43
C ASP A 74 2.05 1.72 19.44
N ASP A 75 2.01 0.80 20.41
CA ASP A 75 1.00 -0.25 20.52
C ASP A 75 -0.40 0.28 20.90
N ASN A 76 -0.49 1.39 21.64
CA ASN A 76 -1.78 1.92 22.15
C ASN A 76 -2.30 3.15 21.39
N PHE A 77 -1.45 3.91 20.70
CA PHE A 77 -1.85 5.18 20.06
C PHE A 77 -1.59 5.25 18.56
N TYR A 78 -0.64 4.48 18.03
CA TYR A 78 -0.28 4.56 16.60
C TYR A 78 -0.70 3.33 15.79
N ASN A 79 -0.59 2.13 16.38
CA ASN A 79 -0.89 0.85 15.71
C ASN A 79 -2.30 0.33 15.98
N ASN A 80 -3.12 1.07 16.71
CA ASN A 80 -4.49 0.69 17.04
C ASN A 80 -5.41 1.87 16.70
N ASP A 81 -6.35 1.66 15.79
CA ASP A 81 -7.37 2.66 15.44
C ASP A 81 -8.29 2.99 16.63
N LYS A 82 -8.27 2.15 17.68
CA LYS A 82 -9.10 2.27 18.87
C LYS A 82 -8.25 2.15 20.12
N GLN A 83 -8.35 3.13 21.01
CA GLN A 83 -7.63 3.14 22.27
C GLN A 83 -8.33 2.21 23.28
N PRO A 84 -7.71 1.09 23.70
CA PRO A 84 -8.34 0.14 24.61
C PRO A 84 -8.70 0.80 25.95
N GLY A 85 -9.92 0.61 26.44
CA GLY A 85 -10.38 1.17 27.72
C GLY A 85 -10.90 2.60 27.67
N ILE A 86 -10.74 3.31 26.54
CA ILE A 86 -11.52 4.52 26.26
C ILE A 86 -12.80 4.09 25.55
N PHE A 87 -13.87 3.97 26.33
CA PHE A 87 -15.21 3.83 25.77
C PHE A 87 -15.63 5.19 25.22
N THR A 88 -15.50 5.40 23.91
CA THR A 88 -16.13 6.54 23.24
C THR A 88 -17.64 6.32 23.29
N LEU A 89 -18.30 6.82 24.35
CA LEU A 89 -19.74 6.70 24.60
C LEU A 89 -20.60 7.58 23.69
N ASN A 90 -20.21 7.81 22.44
CA ASN A 90 -21.04 8.51 21.47
C ASN A 90 -21.36 7.57 20.32
N LYS A 91 -22.56 6.98 20.36
CA LYS A 91 -23.14 6.14 19.30
C LYS A 91 -23.03 6.79 17.92
N GLU A 92 -23.17 8.12 17.88
CA GLU A 92 -22.98 8.97 16.70
C GLU A 92 -21.59 8.80 16.06
N ASN A 93 -20.51 8.74 16.85
CA ASN A 93 -19.16 8.60 16.30
C ASN A 93 -18.92 7.23 15.66
N LYS A 94 -19.57 6.17 16.18
CA LYS A 94 -19.47 4.82 15.61
C LYS A 94 -20.23 4.69 14.30
N GLU A 95 -21.41 5.31 14.20
CA GLU A 95 -22.22 5.31 12.97
C GLU A 95 -21.51 6.09 11.86
N VAL A 96 -20.92 7.24 12.19
CA VAL A 96 -20.09 8.04 11.27
C VAL A 96 -18.85 7.27 10.80
N GLU A 97 -18.14 6.58 11.70
CA GLU A 97 -16.97 5.77 11.35
C GLU A 97 -17.33 4.61 10.40
N ILE A 98 -18.50 3.98 10.58
CA ILE A 98 -19.01 2.94 9.68
C ILE A 98 -19.35 3.53 8.31
N GLU A 99 -19.94 4.72 8.28
CA GLU A 99 -20.31 5.40 7.04
C GLU A 99 -19.08 5.82 6.23
N ILE A 100 -18.06 6.39 6.89
CA ILE A 100 -16.77 6.72 6.26
C ILE A 100 -16.16 5.47 5.62
N ASN A 101 -16.08 4.36 6.36
CA ASN A 101 -15.54 3.10 5.84
C ASN A 101 -16.32 2.58 4.61
N LYS A 102 -17.66 2.71 4.61
CA LYS A 102 -18.48 2.32 3.46
C LYS A 102 -18.20 3.20 2.24
N ILE A 103 -18.05 4.51 2.44
CA ILE A 103 -17.73 5.46 1.37
C ILE A 103 -16.35 5.15 0.79
N GLU A 104 -15.35 4.88 1.63
CA GLU A 104 -13.99 4.53 1.17
C GLU A 104 -13.95 3.23 0.36
N ILE A 105 -14.68 2.21 0.78
CA ILE A 105 -14.81 0.95 0.02
C ILE A 105 -15.47 1.22 -1.33
N THR A 106 -16.51 2.05 -1.35
CA THR A 106 -17.23 2.42 -2.57
C THR A 106 -16.31 3.17 -3.53
N LEU A 107 -15.54 4.14 -3.04
CA LEU A 107 -14.54 4.88 -3.84
C LEU A 107 -13.51 3.94 -4.47
N LYS A 108 -12.93 3.02 -3.69
CA LYS A 108 -11.96 2.04 -4.21
C LYS A 108 -12.55 1.16 -5.32
N ASN A 109 -13.81 0.75 -5.18
CA ASN A 109 -14.50 -0.06 -6.19
C ASN A 109 -14.80 0.75 -7.45
N LEU A 110 -15.19 2.02 -7.31
CA LEU A 110 -15.42 2.93 -8.43
C LEU A 110 -14.13 3.21 -9.19
N ASP A 111 -13.01 3.46 -8.50
CA ASP A 111 -11.70 3.67 -9.13
C ASP A 111 -11.27 2.45 -9.94
N LYS A 112 -11.45 1.24 -9.40
CA LYS A 112 -11.15 -0.01 -10.11
C LYS A 112 -12.03 -0.17 -11.35
N SER A 113 -13.34 0.05 -11.22
CA SER A 113 -14.28 0.00 -12.34
C SER A 113 -13.93 1.01 -13.44
N HIS A 114 -13.53 2.23 -13.06
CA HIS A 114 -13.12 3.27 -13.99
C HIS A 114 -11.87 2.87 -14.80
N VAL A 115 -10.87 2.28 -14.14
CA VAL A 115 -9.67 1.76 -14.82
C VAL A 115 -10.03 0.64 -15.79
N ASP A 116 -10.89 -0.30 -15.40
CA ASP A 116 -11.32 -1.40 -16.25
C ASP A 116 -12.10 -0.91 -17.49
N LEU A 117 -12.96 0.11 -17.32
CA LEU A 117 -13.69 0.74 -18.43
C LEU A 117 -12.77 1.47 -19.40
N ILE A 118 -11.75 2.18 -18.91
CA ILE A 118 -10.74 2.82 -19.77
C ILE A 118 -10.02 1.77 -20.61
N LYS A 119 -9.61 0.66 -19.99
CA LYS A 119 -8.94 -0.44 -20.69
C LYS A 119 -9.81 -1.03 -21.79
N GLN A 120 -11.07 -1.33 -21.50
CA GLN A 120 -12.02 -1.85 -22.50
C GLN A 120 -12.22 -0.86 -23.67
N LYS A 121 -12.32 0.44 -23.37
CA LYS A 121 -12.43 1.48 -24.39
C LYS A 121 -11.20 1.52 -25.30
N MET A 122 -10.00 1.39 -24.74
CA MET A 122 -8.76 1.33 -25.52
C MET A 122 -8.74 0.12 -26.45
N GLU A 123 -9.06 -1.08 -25.93
CA GLU A 123 -9.11 -2.32 -26.72
C GLU A 123 -10.12 -2.24 -27.89
N LEU A 124 -11.30 -1.66 -27.64
CA LEU A 124 -12.31 -1.44 -28.68
C LEU A 124 -11.82 -0.45 -29.74
N THR A 125 -11.13 0.62 -29.31
CA THR A 125 -10.59 1.64 -30.22
C THR A 125 -9.51 1.05 -31.12
N ASP A 126 -8.60 0.25 -30.56
CA ASP A 126 -7.56 -0.44 -31.32
C ASP A 126 -8.16 -1.43 -32.34
N LYS A 127 -9.23 -2.12 -31.96
CA LYS A 127 -9.95 -3.02 -32.88
C LYS A 127 -10.58 -2.27 -34.04
N ILE A 128 -11.27 -1.15 -33.77
CA ILE A 128 -11.86 -0.29 -34.81
C ILE A 128 -10.77 0.21 -35.77
N ASN A 129 -9.66 0.73 -35.24
CA ASN A 129 -8.55 1.23 -36.05
C ASN A 129 -7.95 0.12 -36.94
N LYS A 130 -7.81 -1.09 -36.41
CA LYS A 130 -7.31 -2.24 -37.17
C LYS A 130 -8.27 -2.65 -38.29
N ASP A 131 -9.57 -2.70 -38.00
CA ASP A 131 -10.60 -3.05 -38.98
C ASP A 131 -10.68 -1.99 -40.09
N GLU A 132 -10.56 -0.71 -39.74
CA GLU A 132 -10.52 0.40 -40.69
C GLU A 132 -9.28 0.31 -41.60
N LEU A 133 -8.10 0.11 -41.02
CA LEU A 133 -6.86 -0.07 -41.78
C LEU A 133 -6.93 -1.28 -42.71
N HIS A 134 -7.50 -2.39 -42.22
CA HIS A 134 -7.69 -3.60 -43.03
C HIS A 134 -8.63 -3.35 -44.22
N PHE A 135 -9.73 -2.62 -44.01
CA PHE A 135 -10.65 -2.23 -45.07
C PHE A 135 -9.98 -1.31 -46.10
N GLN A 136 -9.29 -0.25 -45.66
CA GLN A 136 -8.56 0.67 -46.54
C GLN A 136 -7.54 -0.07 -47.40
N ASN A 137 -6.74 -0.96 -46.80
CA ASN A 137 -5.76 -1.77 -47.52
C ASN A 137 -6.41 -2.70 -48.55
N ARG A 138 -7.58 -3.28 -48.24
CA ARG A 138 -8.31 -4.12 -49.18
C ARG A 138 -8.77 -3.32 -50.41
N VAL A 139 -9.37 -2.15 -50.19
CA VAL A 139 -9.80 -1.26 -51.29
C VAL A 139 -8.60 -0.84 -52.13
N TRP A 140 -7.50 -0.42 -51.48
CA TRP A 140 -6.27 -0.04 -52.17
C TRP A 140 -5.72 -1.15 -53.06
N ASN A 141 -5.65 -2.38 -52.55
CA ASN A 141 -5.14 -3.54 -53.28
C ASN A 141 -6.00 -3.89 -54.50
N GLU A 142 -7.32 -3.81 -54.40
CA GLU A 142 -8.21 -4.04 -55.55
C GLU A 142 -8.05 -2.94 -56.61
N CYS A 143 -7.98 -1.66 -56.22
CA CYS A 143 -7.71 -0.55 -57.14
C CYS A 143 -6.34 -0.69 -57.84
N TYR A 144 -5.32 -1.14 -57.11
CA TYR A 144 -3.97 -1.37 -57.66
C TYR A 144 -3.95 -2.48 -58.73
N LYS A 145 -4.67 -3.58 -58.51
CA LYS A 145 -4.81 -4.67 -59.50
C LYS A 145 -5.47 -4.18 -60.78
N ILE A 146 -6.53 -3.40 -60.67
CA ILE A 146 -7.22 -2.80 -61.83
C ILE A 146 -6.25 -1.91 -62.60
N ARG A 147 -5.53 -1.01 -61.92
CA ARG A 147 -4.58 -0.09 -62.56
C ARG A 147 -3.48 -0.80 -63.36
N ASN A 148 -2.98 -1.93 -62.86
CA ASN A 148 -1.90 -2.66 -63.49
C ASN A 148 -2.36 -3.74 -64.50
N GLY A 149 -3.66 -4.01 -64.60
CA GLY A 149 -4.24 -5.05 -65.46
C GLY A 149 -4.62 -4.57 -66.87
N TYR A 150 -4.59 -3.26 -67.13
CA TYR A 150 -4.87 -2.69 -68.44
C TYR A 150 -3.60 -2.08 -69.03
N ASP A 151 -3.13 -2.66 -70.13
CA ASP A 151 -2.12 -2.07 -71.00
C ASP A 151 -2.81 -1.00 -71.89
N TYR A 152 -2.11 0.11 -72.13
CA TYR A 152 -2.51 1.30 -72.94
C TYR A 152 -3.28 2.45 -72.23
N ASN A 153 -2.54 3.56 -72.04
CA ASN A 153 -2.96 4.96 -72.24
C ASN A 153 -4.34 5.41 -71.72
N LEU A 154 -4.64 5.12 -70.46
CA LEU A 154 -5.73 5.81 -69.76
C LEU A 154 -5.15 6.55 -68.56
N LEU A 155 -4.84 7.84 -68.75
CA LEU A 155 -4.50 8.76 -67.66
C LEU A 155 -5.78 9.06 -66.87
N ILE A 156 -6.29 8.08 -66.11
CA ILE A 156 -7.29 8.35 -65.08
C ILE A 156 -6.53 9.01 -63.92
N VAL A 157 -6.53 10.34 -63.90
CA VAL A 157 -6.09 11.12 -62.73
C VAL A 157 -7.18 10.99 -61.67
N MET A 158 -7.17 9.88 -60.94
CA MET A 158 -7.91 9.76 -59.68
C MET A 158 -6.98 10.20 -58.55
N ASN A 159 -6.82 11.51 -58.38
CA ASN A 159 -6.29 12.09 -57.15
C ASN A 159 -7.33 11.95 -56.03
N VAL A 160 -7.50 10.73 -55.52
CA VAL A 160 -8.35 10.49 -54.35
C VAL A 160 -7.49 10.70 -53.10
N GLN A 161 -7.49 11.93 -52.60
CA GLN A 161 -6.99 12.20 -51.25
C GLN A 161 -8.12 11.83 -50.27
N ILE A 162 -8.04 10.64 -49.68
CA ILE A 162 -9.00 10.19 -48.66
C ILE A 162 -8.66 10.95 -47.37
N ILE A 163 -9.38 12.04 -47.10
CA ILE A 163 -9.33 12.74 -45.82
C ILE A 163 -10.63 12.43 -45.09
N SER A 164 -10.54 11.64 -44.02
CA SER A 164 -11.67 11.32 -43.14
C SER A 164 -11.95 12.52 -42.22
N TYR A 165 -13.11 13.16 -42.40
CA TYR A 165 -13.73 14.01 -41.38
C TYR A 165 -15.23 13.71 -41.32
N ASN A 166 -15.69 13.23 -40.16
CA ASN A 166 -17.10 13.16 -39.74
C ASN A 166 -18.11 12.58 -40.75
N SER A 167 -17.91 11.32 -41.14
CA SER A 167 -18.96 10.40 -41.62
C SER A 167 -19.81 10.81 -42.83
N VAL A 168 -19.35 11.73 -43.68
CA VAL A 168 -20.02 12.02 -44.97
C VAL A 168 -19.01 12.04 -46.11
N MET A 169 -19.12 11.08 -47.04
CA MET A 169 -18.35 11.09 -48.28
C MET A 169 -18.90 12.15 -49.23
N HIS A 170 -18.14 13.21 -49.47
CA HIS A 170 -18.39 14.12 -50.58
C HIS A 170 -17.34 13.92 -51.67
N PHE A 171 -17.81 13.62 -52.88
CA PHE A 171 -16.98 13.59 -54.08
C PHE A 171 -16.91 15.00 -54.67
N TYR A 172 -15.74 15.64 -54.62
CA TYR A 172 -15.49 16.88 -55.36
C TYR A 172 -14.49 16.59 -56.49
N GLY A 173 -14.89 16.94 -57.72
CA GLY A 173 -14.01 16.97 -58.89
C GLY A 173 -13.51 18.39 -59.14
N PHE A 174 -12.29 18.51 -59.66
CA PHE A 174 -11.85 19.68 -60.42
C PHE A 174 -12.05 19.42 -61.91
#